data_AF-A0A1V6GD59-F1
#
_entry.id   AF-A0A1V6GD59-F1
#
_cell.length_a   1.000
_cell.length_b   1.000
_cell.length_c   1.000
_cell.angle_alpha   90.00
_cell.angle_beta   90.00
_cell.angle_gamma   90.00
#
_symmetry.space_group_name_H-M   'P 1'
#
loop_
_entity.id
_entity.type
_entity.pdbx_description
1 polymer ?
#
loop_
_entity_poly.entity_id
_entity_poly.type
_entity_poly.pdbx_seq_one_letter_code
_entity_poly.pdbx_strand_id
1 'polypeptide(L)' 'MSNNTEAPAAGWHPIATAPRDGTNILTWDGHSISIGYWLDIMGDWWGADDCALCSTPTYWMPLPQPPTEVAP' A
#
# COMPACT_ATOMS: atom_id res chain seq x y z
N MET A 1 -26.22 3.61 -9.43
CA MET A 1 -25.67 2.45 -8.70
C MET A 1 -24.23 2.78 -8.38
N SER A 2 -23.98 3.35 -7.21
CA SER A 2 -22.60 3.64 -6.77
C SER A 2 -22.10 2.40 -6.07
N ASN A 3 -21.16 1.69 -6.68
CA ASN A 3 -20.46 0.59 -6.03
C ASN A 3 -19.62 1.18 -4.90
N ASN A 4 -20.09 1.02 -3.67
CA ASN A 4 -19.23 1.09 -2.50
C ASN A 4 -18.27 -0.09 -2.61
N THR A 5 -17.10 0.14 -3.21
CA THR A 5 -15.97 -0.75 -3.02
C THR A 5 -15.57 -0.60 -1.55
N GLU A 6 -16.04 -1.50 -0.70
CA GLU A 6 -15.60 -1.58 0.70
C GLU A 6 -14.07 -1.65 0.69
N ALA A 7 -13.42 -0.66 1.32
CA ALA A 7 -12.00 -0.74 1.59
C ALA A 7 -11.73 -2.03 2.38
N PRO A 8 -10.68 -2.82 2.04
CA PRO A 8 -10.37 -4.03 2.78
C PRO A 8 -10.28 -3.73 4.27
N ALA A 9 -10.85 -4.62 5.08
CA ALA A 9 -11.02 -4.47 6.52
C ALA A 9 -9.75 -3.92 7.21
N ALA A 10 -9.92 -2.93 8.08
CA ALA A 10 -8.84 -2.20 8.73
C ALA A 10 -7.86 -3.13 9.49
N GLY A 11 -6.65 -3.31 8.96
CA GLY A 11 -5.61 -4.08 9.62
C GLY A 11 -4.39 -4.37 8.74
N TRP A 12 -3.34 -4.88 9.38
CA TRP A 12 -2.14 -5.40 8.70
C TRP A 12 -2.39 -6.81 8.17
N HIS A 13 -2.01 -7.04 6.93
CA HIS A 13 -2.07 -8.32 6.24
C HIS A 13 -0.67 -8.78 5.82
N PRO A 14 -0.41 -10.09 5.67
CA PRO A 14 0.86 -10.57 5.13
C PRO A 14 1.13 -10.00 3.73
N ILE A 15 2.36 -9.56 3.45
CA ILE A 15 2.74 -8.97 2.16
C ILE A 15 2.42 -9.86 0.94
N ALA A 16 2.40 -11.18 1.14
CA ALA A 16 2.09 -12.15 0.08
C ALA A 16 0.66 -11.99 -0.48
N THR A 17 -0.25 -11.35 0.27
CA THR A 17 -1.63 -11.08 -0.16
C THR A 17 -1.84 -9.67 -0.70
N ALA A 18 -0.77 -8.88 -0.81
CA ALA A 18 -0.85 -7.50 -1.28
C ALA A 18 -1.16 -7.42 -2.77
N PRO A 19 -1.87 -6.37 -3.22
CA PRO A 19 -2.15 -6.16 -4.63
C PRO A 19 -0.84 -5.93 -5.39
N ARG A 20 -0.69 -6.62 -6.53
CA ARG A 20 0.47 -6.51 -7.43
C ARG A 20 0.14 -5.74 -8.71
N ASP A 21 -0.82 -4.83 -8.63
CA ASP A 21 -1.36 -4.06 -9.75
C ASP A 21 -0.79 -2.62 -9.81
N GLY A 22 0.26 -2.34 -9.02
CA GLY A 22 0.86 -1.01 -8.89
C GLY A 22 0.12 -0.09 -7.92
N THR A 23 -0.91 -0.56 -7.22
CA THR A 23 -1.58 0.24 -6.18
C THR A 23 -0.62 0.58 -5.03
N ASN A 24 -0.62 1.84 -4.60
CA ASN A 24 0.11 2.27 -3.42
C ASN A 24 -0.53 1.72 -2.14
N ILE A 25 0.30 1.10 -1.31
CA ILE A 25 -0.06 0.52 -0.01
C ILE A 25 0.91 0.99 1.07
N LEU A 26 0.49 0.90 2.32
CA LEU A 26 1.41 1.01 3.45
C LEU A 26 2.08 -0.33 3.65
N THR A 27 3.40 -0.32 3.83
CA THR A 27 4.23 -1.49 4.02
C THR A 27 4.89 -1.44 5.40
N TRP A 28 5.16 -2.62 5.97
CA TRP A 28 5.91 -2.80 7.21
C TRP A 28 6.93 -3.91 7.02
N ASP A 29 8.20 -3.64 7.33
CA ASP A 29 9.32 -4.56 7.16
C ASP A 29 9.77 -5.23 8.47
N GLY A 30 9.18 -4.85 9.61
CA GLY A 30 9.65 -5.24 10.95
C GLY A 30 10.39 -4.12 11.71
N HIS A 31 10.64 -2.98 11.06
CA HIS A 31 11.37 -1.85 11.60
C HIS A 31 10.71 -0.49 11.29
N SER A 32 10.34 -0.25 10.04
CA SER A 32 9.77 1.01 9.55
C SER A 32 8.50 0.80 8.74
N ILE A 33 7.68 1.86 8.69
CA ILE A 33 6.51 1.94 7.81
C ILE A 33 6.91 2.78 6.60
N SER A 34 6.52 2.36 5.40
CA SER A 34 6.73 3.11 4.15
C SER A 34 5.52 3.01 3.23
N ILE A 35 5.43 3.89 2.24
CA ILE A 35 4.46 3.74 1.15
C ILE A 35 5.19 3.06 0.00
N GLY A 36 4.63 1.97 -0.51
CA GLY A 36 5.20 1.27 -1.66
C GLY A 36 4.14 0.70 -2.59
N TYR A 37 4.60 0.23 -3.74
CA TYR A 37 3.80 -0.42 -4.77
C TYR A 37 4.62 -1.55 -5.42
N TRP A 38 3.93 -2.49 -6.06
CA TRP A 38 4.57 -3.55 -6.83
C TRP A 38 4.96 -3.04 -8.21
N LEU A 39 6.22 -3.16 -8.59
CA LEU A 39 6.73 -2.76 -9.90
C LEU A 39 7.07 -3.98 -10.76
N ASP A 40 6.19 -4.34 -11.71
CA ASP A 40 6.29 -5.55 -12.53
C ASP A 40 7.61 -5.68 -13.30
N ILE A 41 8.15 -4.57 -13.82
CA ILE A 41 9.41 -4.59 -14.58
C ILE A 41 10.61 -5.01 -13.72
N MET A 42 10.54 -4.78 -12.41
CA MET A 42 11.57 -5.18 -11.45
C MET A 42 11.20 -6.49 -10.73
N GLY A 43 9.91 -6.84 -10.72
CA GLY A 43 9.40 -7.99 -9.98
C GLY A 43 9.58 -7.85 -8.47
N ASP A 44 9.48 -6.62 -7.95
CA ASP A 44 9.70 -6.32 -6.53
C ASP A 44 8.88 -5.11 -6.04
N TRP A 45 8.86 -4.91 -4.72
CA TRP A 45 8.25 -3.76 -4.05
C TRP A 45 9.16 -2.53 -4.10
N TRP A 46 8.60 -1.42 -4.57
CA TRP A 46 9.27 -0.14 -4.71
C TRP A 46 8.58 0.93 -3.86
N GLY A 47 9.35 1.93 -3.43
CA GLY A 47 8.84 3.10 -2.73
C GLY A 47 8.06 4.01 -3.67
N ALA A 48 7.06 4.71 -3.13
CA ALA A 48 6.29 5.70 -3.88
C ALA A 48 7.10 6.94 -4.30
N ASP A 49 8.36 7.05 -3.86
CA ASP A 49 9.37 8.02 -4.27
C ASP A 49 10.24 7.52 -5.44
N ASP A 50 9.83 6.43 -6.10
CA ASP A 50 10.54 5.75 -7.18
C ASP A 50 11.95 5.27 -6.81
N CYS A 51 12.16 5.00 -5.51
CA CYS A 51 13.36 4.35 -5.00
C CYS A 51 13.06 2.90 -4.57
N ALA A 52 14.07 2.04 -4.56
CA ALA A 52 13.93 0.71 -3.97
C ALA A 52 13.68 0.82 -2.45
N LEU A 53 12.80 -0.02 -1.90
CA LEU A 53 12.65 -0.11 -0.45
C LEU A 53 13.97 -0.59 0.17
N CYS A 54 14.31 -0.04 1.35
CA CYS A 54 15.53 -0.41 2.07
C CYS A 54 15.56 -1.90 2.50
N SER A 55 14.40 -2.55 2.51
CA SER A 55 14.16 -3.90 3.02
C SER A 55 12.91 -4.48 2.38
N THR A 56 12.81 -5.81 2.37
CA THR A 56 11.60 -6.49 1.87
C THR A 56 10.48 -6.34 2.89
N PRO A 57 9.32 -5.77 2.51
CA PRO A 57 8.19 -5.64 3.41
C PRO A 57 7.62 -7.01 3.77
N THR A 58 7.13 -7.18 4.99
CA THR A 58 6.54 -8.42 5.51
C THR A 58 5.03 -8.31 5.70
N TYR A 59 4.51 -7.10 5.89
CA TYR A 59 3.08 -6.82 6.00
C TYR A 59 2.67 -5.59 5.19
N TRP A 60 1.37 -5.48 4.90
CA TRP A 60 0.77 -4.33 4.24
C TRP A 60 -0.61 -3.96 4.79
N MET A 61 -1.04 -2.74 4.52
CA MET A 61 -2.44 -2.32 4.64
C MET A 61 -2.80 -1.32 3.53
N PRO A 62 -4.08 -1.22 3.11
CA PRO A 62 -4.50 -0.19 2.17
C PRO A 62 -4.17 1.21 2.70
N LEU A 63 -3.91 2.16 1.80
CA LEU A 63 -3.86 3.56 2.19
C LEU A 63 -5.24 4.01 2.71
N PRO A 64 -5.29 4.78 3.82
CA PRO A 64 -6.55 5.38 4.25
C PRO A 64 -7.05 6.32 3.17
N GLN A 65 -8.38 6.43 3.05
CA GLN A 65 -8.97 7.42 2.16
C GLN A 65 -8.52 8.83 2.59
N PRO A 66 -8.20 9.73 1.64
CA PRO A 66 -7.94 11.12 1.96
C PRO A 66 -9.10 11.72 2.76
N PRO A 67 -8.84 12.69 3.66
CA PRO A 67 -9.92 13.43 4.31
C PRO A 67 -10.86 14.03 3.27
N THR A 68 -12.16 13.96 3.52
CA THR A 68 -13.12 14.74 2.73
C THR A 68 -12.94 16.20 3.08
N GLU A 69 -12.66 17.05 2.10
CA GLU A 69 -12.59 18.49 2.30
C GLU A 69 -13.95 18.97 2.82
N VAL A 70 -13.95 19.50 4.05
CA VAL A 70 -15.11 20.21 4.56
C VAL A 70 -15.06 21.57 3.89
N ALA A 71 -15.94 21.82 2.92
CA ALA A 71 -16.03 23.13 2.27
C ALA A 71 -16.13 24.22 3.37
N PRO A 72 -15.39 25.34 3.23
CA PRO A 72 -15.33 26.38 4.26
C PRO A 72 -16.70 27.00 4.57
#